data_AF-A0A7X1WN40-F1
#
_entry.id   AF-A0A7X1WN40-F1
#
_cell.length_a   1.000
_cell.length_b   1.000
_cell.length_c   1.000
_cell.angle_alpha   90.00
_cell.angle_beta   90.00
_cell.angle_gamma   90.00
#
_symmetry.space_group_name_H-M   'P 1'
#
loop_
_entity.id
_entity.type
_entity.pdbx_description
1 polymer ?
#
loop_
_entity_poly.entity_id
_entity_poly.type
_entity_poly.pdbx_seq_one_letter_code
_entity_poly.pdbx_strand_id
1 'polypeptide(L)'
;MTICGIEIKGSEAIFALATQGAGGLEHVAISTKKIALDDDENAASVKAFAAQLADCVKANAITRIAIKKRSKKGEFAGGPTTFKIEGILQLLEGCEVQLLSPQTLNAHFKKHAYELPASLNKYQHDAYKTACAALLKG
;
A
#
# COMPACT_ATOMS: atom_id res chain seq x y z
N MET A 1 -0.45 -2.21 -16.76
CA MET A 1 -1.06 -1.31 -15.75
C MET A 1 -0.27 -1.48 -14.47
N THR A 2 0.12 -0.38 -13.80
CA THR A 2 0.87 -0.43 -12.53
C THR A 2 -0.04 -0.05 -11.37
N ILE A 3 -0.01 -0.81 -10.28
CA ILE A 3 -0.73 -0.51 -9.04
C ILE A 3 0.28 -0.42 -7.89
N CYS A 4 0.15 0.63 -7.06
CA CYS A 4 0.85 0.73 -5.80
C CYS A 4 0.03 0.04 -4.70
N GLY A 5 0.58 -1.03 -4.12
CA GLY A 5 0.02 -1.67 -2.95
C GLY A 5 0.60 -1.07 -1.68
N ILE A 6 -0.26 -0.90 -0.67
CA ILE A 6 0.11 -0.30 0.61
C ILE A 6 -0.30 -1.22 1.76
N GLU A 7 0.65 -1.51 2.64
CA GLU A 7 0.39 -1.99 3.99
C GLU A 7 0.64 -0.86 5.00
N ILE A 8 -0.29 -0.66 5.93
CA ILE A 8 -0.11 0.28 7.05
C ILE A 8 0.24 -0.54 8.31
N LYS A 9 1.43 -0.29 8.86
CA LYS A 9 1.95 -1.00 10.03
C LYS A 9 2.51 -0.03 11.06
N GLY A 10 1.88 0.03 12.23
CA GLY A 10 2.21 1.03 13.25
C GLY A 10 1.92 2.43 12.71
N SER A 11 2.96 3.25 12.60
CA SER A 11 2.90 4.57 12.00
C SER A 11 3.47 4.63 10.57
N GLU A 12 3.78 3.50 9.94
CA GLU A 12 4.40 3.44 8.61
C GLU A 12 3.39 3.07 7.52
N ALA A 13 3.43 3.81 6.41
CA ALA A 13 2.88 3.38 5.12
C ALA A 13 4.00 2.70 4.32
N ILE A 14 3.85 1.41 4.02
CA ILE A 14 4.82 0.59 3.30
C ILE A 14 4.33 0.36 1.88
N PHE A 15 5.18 0.62 0.88
CA PHE A 15 4.83 0.57 -0.54
C PHE A 15 5.44 -0.65 -1.24
N ALA A 16 4.72 -1.17 -2.23
CA ALA A 16 5.26 -2.02 -3.28
C ALA A 16 4.46 -1.84 -4.56
N LEU A 17 5.13 -1.62 -5.70
CA LEU A 17 4.45 -1.48 -6.99
C LEU A 17 4.49 -2.81 -7.72
N ALA A 18 3.35 -3.18 -8.30
CA ALA A 18 3.24 -4.32 -9.18
C ALA A 18 2.70 -3.89 -10.53
N THR A 19 3.13 -4.58 -11.58
CA THR A 19 2.54 -4.54 -12.92
C THR A 19 2.26 -5.96 -13.40
N GLN A 20 1.44 -6.09 -14.45
CA GLN A 20 1.20 -7.34 -15.14
C GLN A 20 1.70 -7.21 -16.58
N GLY A 21 2.77 -7.94 -16.89
CA GLY A 21 3.37 -8.05 -18.22
C GLY A 21 3.03 -9.40 -18.87
N ALA A 22 3.67 -9.69 -20.01
CA ALA A 22 3.50 -10.96 -20.72
C ALA A 22 3.98 -12.17 -19.89
N GLY A 23 4.95 -11.96 -18.99
CA GLY A 23 5.48 -12.99 -18.08
C GLY A 23 4.71 -13.14 -16.77
N GLY A 24 3.62 -12.40 -16.58
CA GLY A 24 2.83 -12.41 -15.35
C GLY A 24 3.08 -11.18 -14.46
N LEU A 25 3.00 -11.38 -13.15
CA LEU A 25 3.15 -10.31 -12.15
C LEU A 25 4.63 -9.96 -11.94
N GLU A 26 4.93 -8.68 -12.02
CA GLU A 26 6.30 -8.15 -11.89
C GLU A 26 6.33 -7.03 -10.83
N HIS A 27 7.41 -6.99 -10.04
CA HIS A 27 7.67 -5.90 -9.11
C HIS A 27 8.36 -4.74 -9.81
N VAL A 28 7.83 -3.53 -9.61
CA VAL A 28 8.43 -2.28 -10.08
C VAL A 28 9.18 -1.63 -8.93
N ALA A 29 10.50 -1.60 -9.00
CA ALA A 29 11.34 -1.05 -7.94
C ALA A 29 11.22 0.48 -7.85
N ILE A 30 11.03 0.98 -6.63
CA ILE A 30 11.07 2.40 -6.30
C ILE A 30 12.03 2.64 -5.13
N SER A 31 12.63 3.82 -5.08
CA SER A 31 13.60 4.20 -4.05
C SER A 31 12.95 4.30 -2.67
N THR A 32 11.78 4.94 -2.59
CA THR A 32 11.04 5.16 -1.34
C THR A 32 10.11 3.98 -1.07
N LYS A 33 10.50 3.11 -0.13
CA LYS A 33 9.77 1.86 0.18
C LYS A 33 8.78 2.00 1.32
N LYS A 34 8.92 3.04 2.14
CA LYS A 34 8.00 3.38 3.22
C LYS A 34 8.16 4.85 3.63
N ILE A 35 7.10 5.43 4.18
CA ILE A 35 7.10 6.75 4.83
C ILE A 35 6.43 6.59 6.20
N ALA A 36 6.98 7.20 7.24
CA ALA A 36 6.47 7.14 8.60
C ALA A 36 5.76 8.45 8.98
N LEU A 37 4.63 8.33 9.68
CA LEU A 37 4.01 9.44 10.40
C LEU A 37 4.67 9.52 11.78
N ASP A 38 5.37 10.61 12.06
CA ASP A 38 6.19 10.73 13.27
C ASP A 38 5.34 10.98 14.53
N ASP A 39 4.60 12.09 14.53
CA ASP A 39 3.69 12.45 15.62
C ASP A 39 2.29 12.67 15.04
N ASP A 40 1.39 11.74 15.31
CA ASP A 40 0.05 11.79 14.76
C ASP A 40 -0.87 12.82 15.45
N GLU A 41 -0.49 13.31 16.64
CA GLU A 41 -1.22 14.36 17.35
C GLU A 41 -0.75 15.77 16.93
N ASN A 42 0.43 15.89 16.32
CA ASN A 42 0.97 17.14 15.82
C ASN A 42 0.53 17.44 14.38
N ALA A 43 -0.19 18.55 14.18
CA ALA A 43 -0.70 18.96 12.87
C ALA A 43 0.40 19.23 11.83
N ALA A 44 1.58 19.71 12.22
CA ALA A 44 2.68 19.95 11.29
C ALA A 44 3.28 18.62 10.80
N SER A 45 3.41 17.63 11.69
CA SER A 45 3.87 16.29 11.35
C SER A 45 2.90 15.59 10.39
N VAL A 46 1.59 15.67 10.65
CA VAL A 46 0.55 15.14 9.76
C VAL A 46 0.58 15.79 8.37
N LYS A 47 0.76 17.11 8.29
CA LYS A 47 0.89 17.83 7.02
C LYS A 47 2.17 17.46 6.26
N ALA A 48 3.29 17.32 6.97
CA ALA A 48 4.56 16.91 6.37
C ALA A 48 4.46 15.49 5.81
N PHE A 49 3.84 14.56 6.54
CA PHE A 49 3.56 13.21 6.07
C PHE A 49 2.69 13.21 4.80
N ALA A 50 1.60 13.99 4.79
CA ALA A 50 0.72 14.11 3.62
C ALA A 50 1.46 14.67 2.39
N ALA A 51 2.30 15.70 2.57
CA ALA A 51 3.11 16.27 1.51
C ALA A 51 4.12 15.25 0.95
N GLN A 52 4.82 14.52 1.82
CA GLN A 52 5.77 13.47 1.41
C GLN A 52 5.07 12.34 0.63
N LEU A 53 3.85 11.95 1.02
CA LEU A 53 3.07 10.97 0.28
C LEU A 53 2.72 11.49 -1.12
N ALA A 54 2.23 12.73 -1.23
CA ALA A 54 1.88 13.33 -2.50
C ALA A 54 3.10 13.44 -3.44
N ASP A 55 4.25 13.86 -2.91
CA ASP A 55 5.51 13.94 -3.67
C ASP A 55 5.97 12.56 -4.13
N CYS A 56 5.90 11.54 -3.27
CA CYS A 56 6.24 10.16 -3.61
C CYS A 56 5.34 9.62 -4.73
N VAL A 57 4.03 9.83 -4.62
CA VAL A 57 3.05 9.41 -5.63
C VAL A 57 3.31 10.08 -6.98
N LYS A 58 3.53 11.40 -6.97
CA LYS A 58 3.82 12.19 -8.16
C LYS A 58 5.14 11.77 -8.82
N ALA A 59 6.21 11.63 -8.03
CA ALA A 59 7.54 11.26 -8.52
C ALA A 59 7.57 9.88 -9.19
N ASN A 60 6.67 8.97 -8.80
CA ASN A 60 6.57 7.62 -9.34
C ASN A 60 5.39 7.43 -10.31
N ALA A 61 4.71 8.52 -10.72
CA ALA A 61 3.54 8.49 -11.60
C ALA A 61 2.45 7.48 -11.18
N ILE A 62 2.23 7.36 -9.86
CA ILE A 62 1.24 6.44 -9.30
C ILE A 62 -0.15 7.07 -9.49
N THR A 63 -1.05 6.33 -10.15
CA THR A 63 -2.45 6.76 -10.35
C THR A 63 -3.48 5.79 -9.77
N ARG A 64 -3.03 4.62 -9.27
CA ARG A 64 -3.87 3.60 -8.65
C ARG A 64 -3.21 3.04 -7.40
N ILE A 65 -3.95 3.06 -6.30
CA ILE A 65 -3.51 2.61 -4.99
C ILE A 65 -4.48 1.56 -4.45
N ALA A 66 -3.93 0.45 -3.94
CA ALA A 66 -4.68 -0.54 -3.19
C ALA A 66 -4.11 -0.64 -1.77
N ILE A 67 -4.96 -0.47 -0.76
CA ILE A 67 -4.57 -0.50 0.65
C ILE A 67 -5.08 -1.80 1.29
N LYS A 68 -4.20 -2.51 2.01
CA LYS A 68 -4.59 -3.64 2.86
C LYS A 68 -5.43 -3.12 4.02
N LYS A 69 -6.73 -3.41 3.96
CA LYS A 69 -7.72 -2.94 4.94
C LYS A 69 -7.37 -3.44 6.35
N ARG A 70 -7.43 -2.54 7.34
CA ARG A 70 -7.32 -2.89 8.76
C ARG A 70 -8.70 -3.17 9.36
N SER A 71 -8.78 -4.15 10.26
CA SER A 71 -10.00 -4.42 11.03
C SER A 71 -10.27 -3.26 12.00
N LYS A 72 -11.52 -2.80 12.12
CA LYS A 72 -11.90 -1.74 13.07
C LYS A 72 -12.16 -2.24 14.49
N LYS A 73 -12.21 -3.56 14.68
CA LYS A 73 -12.55 -4.24 15.94
C LYS A 73 -11.79 -5.57 16.05
N GLY A 74 -11.73 -6.11 17.26
CA GLY A 74 -11.05 -7.38 17.58
C GLY A 74 -9.59 -7.19 18.00
N GLU A 75 -8.98 -8.28 18.46
CA GLU A 75 -7.61 -8.31 19.01
C GLU A 75 -6.55 -7.78 18.03
N PHE A 76 -6.79 -7.93 16.72
CA PHE A 76 -5.88 -7.49 15.65
C PHE A 76 -6.37 -6.22 14.91
N ALA A 77 -7.13 -5.37 15.60
CA ALA A 77 -7.62 -4.12 15.02
C ALA A 77 -6.50 -3.15 14.59
N GLY A 78 -6.81 -2.26 13.67
CA GLY A 78 -6.00 -1.07 13.39
C GLY A 78 -5.98 -0.14 14.61
N GLY A 79 -4.81 0.42 14.92
CA GLY A 79 -4.71 1.52 15.88
C GLY A 79 -5.17 2.84 15.25
N PRO A 80 -5.48 3.88 16.05
CA PRO A 80 -5.94 5.18 15.56
C PRO A 80 -5.04 5.80 14.48
N THR A 81 -3.72 5.76 14.71
CA THR A 81 -2.69 6.25 13.76
C THR A 81 -2.83 5.58 12.39
N THR A 82 -3.15 4.28 12.33
CA THR A 82 -3.30 3.56 11.05
C THR A 82 -4.48 4.07 10.23
N PHE A 83 -5.60 4.45 10.87
CA PHE A 83 -6.76 5.00 10.19
C PHE A 83 -6.56 6.44 9.76
N LYS A 84 -5.72 7.21 10.49
CA LYS A 84 -5.29 8.55 10.05
C LYS A 84 -4.47 8.47 8.77
N ILE A 85 -3.50 7.56 8.71
CA ILE A 85 -2.72 7.30 7.50
C ILE A 85 -3.61 6.84 6.34
N GLU A 86 -4.55 5.92 6.59
CA GLU A 86 -5.54 5.46 5.60
C GLU A 86 -6.34 6.64 5.02
N GLY A 87 -6.87 7.50 5.89
CA GLY A 87 -7.62 8.69 5.47
C GLY A 87 -6.78 9.67 4.65
N ILE A 88 -5.53 9.91 5.03
CA ILE A 88 -4.62 10.79 4.27
C ILE A 88 -4.33 10.21 2.88
N LEU A 89 -4.08 8.91 2.78
CA LEU A 89 -3.88 8.23 1.50
C LEU A 89 -5.13 8.31 0.61
N GLN A 90 -6.33 8.19 1.18
CA GLN A 90 -7.60 8.32 0.46
C GLN A 90 -7.86 9.74 -0.09
N LEU A 91 -7.19 10.76 0.46
CA LEU A 91 -7.30 12.15 0.02
C LEU A 91 -6.32 12.51 -1.10
N LEU A 92 -5.43 11.59 -1.51
CA LEU A 92 -4.47 11.84 -2.59
C LEU A 92 -5.20 12.13 -3.92
N GLU A 93 -5.02 13.36 -4.42
CA GLU A 93 -5.58 13.78 -5.70
C GLU A 93 -4.95 13.01 -6.88
N GLY A 94 -5.73 12.76 -7.92
CA GLY A 94 -5.26 12.06 -9.12
C GLY A 94 -5.00 10.56 -8.94
N CYS A 95 -5.34 9.99 -7.77
CA CYS A 95 -5.22 8.56 -7.48
C CYS A 95 -6.59 7.91 -7.26
N GLU A 96 -6.84 6.80 -7.94
CA GLU A 96 -7.91 5.88 -7.57
C GLU A 96 -7.46 5.03 -6.38
N VAL A 97 -8.10 5.20 -5.22
CA VAL A 97 -7.74 4.49 -3.99
C VAL A 97 -8.83 3.46 -3.63
N GLN A 98 -8.44 2.20 -3.49
CA GLN A 98 -9.33 1.11 -3.05
C GLN A 98 -8.78 0.38 -1.83
N LEU A 99 -9.67 -0.26 -1.06
CA LEU A 99 -9.32 -1.05 0.11
C LEU A 99 -9.63 -2.52 -0.15
N LEU A 100 -8.67 -3.39 0.12
CA LEU A 100 -8.81 -4.84 -0.04
C LEU A 100 -8.69 -5.54 1.30
N SER A 101 -9.60 -6.50 1.55
CA SER A 101 -9.58 -7.27 2.79
C SER A 101 -8.39 -8.23 2.82
N PRO A 102 -7.79 -8.51 3.99
CA PRO A 102 -6.75 -9.53 4.10
C PRO A 102 -7.19 -10.91 3.56
N GLN A 103 -8.49 -11.24 3.68
CA GLN A 103 -9.07 -12.45 3.11
C GLN A 103 -8.99 -12.46 1.58
N THR A 104 -9.28 -11.32 0.92
CA THR A 104 -9.14 -11.16 -0.53
C THR A 104 -7.70 -11.38 -0.98
N LEU A 105 -6.73 -10.77 -0.28
CA LEU A 105 -5.31 -10.91 -0.58
C LEU A 105 -4.87 -12.38 -0.49
N ASN A 106 -5.24 -13.06 0.60
CA ASN A 106 -4.91 -14.46 0.81
C ASN A 106 -5.56 -15.38 -0.23
N ALA A 107 -6.82 -15.12 -0.61
CA ALA A 107 -7.51 -15.89 -1.63
C ALA A 107 -6.84 -15.76 -3.00
N HIS A 108 -6.48 -14.54 -3.43
CA HIS A 108 -5.75 -14.33 -4.68
C HIS A 108 -4.35 -14.94 -4.63
N PHE A 109 -3.61 -14.76 -3.52
CA PHE A 109 -2.28 -15.34 -3.38
C PHE A 109 -2.32 -16.87 -3.47
N LYS A 110 -3.26 -17.53 -2.79
CA LYS A 110 -3.44 -18.99 -2.85
C LYS A 110 -3.87 -19.47 -4.23
N LYS A 111 -4.78 -18.75 -4.89
CA LYS A 111 -5.32 -19.14 -6.21
C LYS A 111 -4.27 -19.05 -7.31
N HIS A 112 -3.45 -18.00 -7.28
CA HIS A 112 -2.51 -17.71 -8.36
C HIS A 112 -1.07 -18.15 -8.04
N ALA A 113 -0.76 -18.42 -6.77
CA ALA A 113 0.53 -18.93 -6.29
C ALA A 113 1.75 -18.19 -6.87
N TYR A 114 1.62 -16.87 -7.07
CA TYR A 114 2.70 -16.06 -7.62
C TYR A 114 3.86 -15.94 -6.64
N GLU A 115 5.06 -15.83 -7.17
CA GLU A 115 6.27 -15.67 -6.36
C GLU A 115 6.35 -14.27 -5.75
N LEU A 116 7.07 -14.17 -4.63
CA LEU A 116 7.45 -12.90 -4.03
C LEU A 116 8.85 -12.55 -4.52
N PRO A 117 9.03 -11.53 -5.38
CA PRO A 117 10.33 -11.22 -5.98
C PRO A 117 11.41 -10.97 -4.92
N ALA A 118 12.61 -11.52 -5.12
CA ALA A 118 13.76 -11.33 -4.23
C ALA A 118 14.20 -9.86 -4.08
N SER A 119 13.77 -8.99 -4.99
CA SER A 119 13.97 -7.54 -4.90
C SER A 119 13.18 -6.86 -3.78
N LEU A 120 12.14 -7.52 -3.25
CA LEU A 120 11.33 -7.00 -2.16
C LEU A 120 12.00 -7.28 -0.81
N ASN A 121 11.92 -6.31 0.09
CA ASN A 121 12.16 -6.60 1.49
C ASN A 121 10.99 -7.40 2.07
N LYS A 122 11.26 -8.25 3.07
CA LYS A 122 10.22 -9.05 3.75
C LYS A 122 9.05 -8.20 4.28
N TYR A 123 9.32 -6.97 4.73
CA TYR A 123 8.28 -6.06 5.22
C TYR A 123 7.38 -5.49 4.11
N GLN A 124 7.77 -5.58 2.83
CA GLN A 124 6.97 -5.12 1.69
C GLN A 124 6.06 -6.23 1.11
N HIS A 125 6.18 -7.48 1.58
CA HIS A 125 5.47 -8.61 0.98
C HIS A 125 3.95 -8.43 0.98
N ASP A 126 3.37 -7.94 2.08
CA ASP A 126 1.93 -7.75 2.15
C ASP A 126 1.46 -6.53 1.35
N ALA A 127 2.28 -5.48 1.25
CA ALA A 127 2.04 -4.39 0.30
C ALA A 127 2.03 -4.91 -1.16
N TYR A 128 3.00 -5.77 -1.53
CA TYR A 128 3.07 -6.35 -2.87
C TYR A 128 1.87 -7.24 -3.17
N LYS A 129 1.49 -8.13 -2.24
CA LYS A 129 0.27 -8.96 -2.39
C LYS A 129 -0.98 -8.11 -2.58
N THR A 130 -1.04 -6.95 -1.92
CA THR A 130 -2.15 -6.00 -2.08
C THR A 130 -2.22 -5.45 -3.51
N ALA A 131 -1.07 -5.05 -4.07
CA ALA A 131 -0.98 -4.60 -5.46
C ALA A 131 -1.37 -5.71 -6.45
N CYS A 132 -0.82 -6.92 -6.27
CA CYS A 132 -1.12 -8.07 -7.12
C CYS A 132 -2.59 -8.49 -7.06
N ALA A 133 -3.20 -8.51 -5.86
CA ALA A 133 -4.62 -8.82 -5.71
C ALA A 133 -5.50 -7.79 -6.45
N ALA A 134 -5.12 -6.51 -6.44
CA ALA A 134 -5.82 -5.48 -7.19
C ALA A 134 -5.67 -5.63 -8.71
N LEU A 135 -4.47 -5.99 -9.20
CA LEU A 135 -4.23 -6.26 -10.62
C LEU A 135 -5.05 -7.45 -11.13
N LEU A 136 -5.10 -8.53 -10.36
CA LEU A 136 -5.78 -9.78 -10.72
C LEU A 136 -7.30 -9.75 -10.51
N LYS A 137 -7.84 -8.66 -9.94
CA LYS A 137 -9.28 -8.47 -9.75
C LYS A 137 -9.94 -7.81 -10.97
N GLY A 138 -9.15 -7.14 -11.82
CA GLY A 138 -9.57 -6.68 -13.16
C GLY A 138 -9.58 -7.84 -14.14
#